data_AF-A0A8J7MKJ5-F1
#
_entry.id   AF-A0A8J7MKJ5-F1
#
_cell.length_a   1.000
_cell.length_b   1.000
_cell.length_c   1.000
_cell.angle_alpha   90.00
_cell.angle_beta   90.00
_cell.angle_gamma   90.00
#
_symmetry.space_group_name_H-M   'P 1'
#
loop_
_entity.id
_entity.type
_entity.pdbx_description
1 polymer ?
#
loop_
_entity_poly.entity_id
_entity_poly.type
_entity_poly.pdbx_seq_one_letter_code
_entity_poly.pdbx_strand_id
1 'polypeptide(L)'
;MTDKELLNQRFKIVFQHLEEKGEVVKSSREKGMSSFAEKIMGNKSYGHIIRAYLKDSDARTITYQQAKRLVNHYNVNSTYMFEGKGTIFTSEEETFSSNEISAGSPKSDDVFTKTNVPKHRTNIVFSSISAFASST
;
A
#
# COMPACT_ATOMS: atom_id res chain seq x y z
N MET A 1 9.51 -18.53 -18.22
CA MET A 1 8.95 -17.23 -17.84
C MET A 1 9.11 -17.08 -16.34
N THR A 2 9.92 -16.12 -15.90
CA THR A 2 10.24 -15.90 -14.48
C THR A 2 9.24 -14.95 -13.84
N ASP A 3 9.02 -15.04 -12.53
CA ASP A 3 8.11 -14.15 -11.79
C ASP A 3 8.41 -12.65 -12.02
N LYS A 4 9.70 -12.31 -12.20
CA LYS A 4 10.14 -10.95 -12.54
C LYS A 4 9.66 -10.48 -13.91
N GLU A 5 9.60 -11.38 -14.89
CA GLU A 5 9.11 -11.08 -16.24
C GLU A 5 7.60 -10.88 -16.23
N LEU A 6 6.86 -11.74 -15.52
CA LEU A 6 5.41 -11.57 -15.31
C LEU A 6 5.08 -10.25 -14.63
N LEU A 7 5.82 -9.90 -13.57
CA LEU A 7 5.67 -8.62 -12.89
C LEU A 7 5.93 -7.44 -13.85
N ASN A 8 6.96 -7.54 -14.68
CA ASN A 8 7.29 -6.50 -15.64
C ASN A 8 6.22 -6.36 -16.73
N GLN A 9 5.66 -7.47 -17.22
CA GLN A 9 4.56 -7.44 -18.19
C GLN A 9 3.32 -6.74 -17.62
N ARG A 10 2.95 -7.05 -16.38
CA ARG A 10 1.84 -6.38 -15.69
C ARG A 10 2.11 -4.90 -15.51
N PHE A 11 3.36 -4.54 -15.16
CA PHE A 11 3.78 -3.15 -15.13
C PHE A 11 3.58 -2.44 -16.47
N LYS A 12 3.89 -3.06 -17.62
CA LYS A 12 3.64 -2.48 -18.95
C LYS A 12 2.15 -2.18 -19.17
N ILE A 13 1.27 -3.11 -18.80
CA ILE A 13 -0.18 -2.95 -18.94
C ILE A 13 -0.68 -1.80 -18.07
N VAL A 14 -0.27 -1.77 -16.79
CA VAL A 14 -0.61 -0.68 -15.86
C VAL A 14 -0.10 0.65 -16.39
N PHE A 15 1.13 0.70 -16.89
CA PHE A 15 1.73 1.90 -17.44
C PHE A 15 0.94 2.44 -18.64
N GLN A 16 0.51 1.56 -19.55
CA GLN A 16 -0.34 1.94 -20.67
C GLN A 16 -1.66 2.58 -20.20
N HIS A 17 -2.32 1.99 -19.21
CA HIS A 17 -3.54 2.55 -18.65
C HIS A 17 -3.32 3.92 -17.96
N LEU A 18 -2.14 4.13 -17.36
CA LEU A 18 -1.76 5.44 -16.81
C LEU A 18 -1.51 6.49 -17.91
N GLU A 19 -1.02 6.08 -19.08
CA GLU A 19 -0.91 6.96 -20.25
C GLU A 19 -2.30 7.33 -20.79
N GLU A 20 -3.21 6.36 -20.89
CA GLU A 20 -4.59 6.57 -21.34
C GLU A 20 -5.38 7.50 -20.40
N LYS A 21 -5.18 7.37 -19.08
CA LYS A 21 -5.76 8.28 -18.08
C LYS A 21 -5.14 9.69 -18.08
N GLY A 22 -4.03 9.92 -18.80
CA GLY A 22 -3.30 11.19 -18.79
C GLY A 22 -2.55 11.49 -17.49
N GLU A 23 -2.28 10.46 -16.68
CA GLU A 23 -1.40 10.57 -15.51
C GLU A 23 0.07 10.58 -15.91
N VAL A 24 0.40 9.87 -17.00
CA VAL A 24 1.72 9.89 -17.62
C VAL A 24 1.59 10.39 -19.05
N VAL A 25 2.26 11.50 -19.37
CA VAL A 25 2.24 12.08 -20.71
C VAL A 25 3.67 12.28 -21.18
N LYS A 26 4.05 11.57 -22.26
CA LYS A 26 5.43 11.57 -22.80
C LYS A 26 5.97 12.97 -23.09
N SER A 27 5.10 13.90 -23.46
CA SER A 27 5.46 15.27 -23.86
C SER A 27 5.39 16.31 -22.72
N SER A 28 4.93 15.95 -21.52
CA SER A 28 4.70 16.91 -20.44
C SER A 28 5.88 17.03 -19.48
N ARG A 29 6.17 18.25 -19.02
CA ARG A 29 7.26 18.53 -18.06
C ARG A 29 7.00 17.92 -16.68
N GLU A 30 5.75 17.94 -16.23
CA GLU A 30 5.36 17.50 -14.88
C GLU A 30 4.85 16.06 -14.82
N LYS A 31 4.27 15.57 -15.93
CA LYS A 31 3.75 14.20 -16.06
C LYS A 31 4.60 13.31 -16.95
N GLY A 32 5.81 13.76 -17.27
CA GLY A 32 6.75 13.05 -18.12
C GLY A 32 7.43 11.88 -17.43
N MET A 33 8.23 11.16 -18.19
CA MET A 33 8.95 9.96 -17.72
C MET A 33 9.87 10.23 -16.53
N SER A 34 10.49 11.42 -16.46
CA SER A 34 11.34 11.82 -15.35
C SER A 34 10.56 12.03 -14.05
N SER A 35 9.38 12.63 -14.12
CA SER A 35 8.51 12.81 -12.95
C SER A 35 7.95 11.46 -12.46
N PHE A 36 7.58 10.59 -13.40
CA PHE A 36 7.19 9.22 -13.08
C PHE A 36 8.32 8.45 -12.35
N ALA A 37 9.55 8.57 -12.85
CA ALA A 37 10.73 7.97 -12.24
C ALA A 37 11.02 8.54 -10.85
N GLU A 38 10.80 9.82 -10.62
CA GLU A 38 10.94 10.44 -9.29
C GLU A 38 9.99 9.82 -8.28
N LYS A 39 8.71 9.63 -8.62
CA LYS A 39 7.71 9.04 -7.71
C LYS A 39 8.03 7.59 -7.32
N ILE A 40 8.56 6.80 -8.27
CA ILE A 40 8.79 5.36 -8.03
C ILE A 40 10.20 5.09 -7.53
N MET A 41 11.21 5.67 -8.18
CA MET A 41 12.62 5.41 -7.90
C MET A 41 13.24 6.46 -6.96
N GLY A 42 12.60 7.61 -6.76
CA GLY A 42 13.09 8.70 -5.93
C GLY A 42 14.00 9.69 -6.67
N ASN A 43 14.24 9.51 -7.99
CA ASN A 43 15.11 10.39 -8.76
C ASN A 43 14.67 10.53 -10.23
N LYS A 44 14.61 11.78 -10.70
CA LYS A 44 14.22 12.19 -12.07
C LYS A 44 15.13 11.65 -13.18
N SER A 45 16.41 11.42 -12.88
CA SER A 45 17.41 10.96 -13.87
C SER A 45 17.13 9.53 -14.37
N TYR A 46 16.37 8.73 -13.62
CA TYR A 46 16.07 7.35 -13.95
C TYR A 46 14.95 7.16 -14.99
N GLY A 47 14.47 8.23 -15.64
CA GLY A 47 13.48 8.12 -16.70
C GLY A 47 13.90 7.17 -17.84
N HIS A 48 15.20 7.08 -18.13
CA HIS A 48 15.73 6.14 -19.12
C HIS A 48 15.62 4.67 -18.67
N ILE A 49 15.65 4.39 -17.37
CA ILE A 49 15.47 3.04 -16.81
C ILE A 49 14.00 2.62 -16.94
N ILE A 50 13.05 3.52 -16.68
CA ILE A 50 11.63 3.22 -16.91
C ILE A 50 11.38 2.87 -18.38
N ARG A 51 12.01 3.58 -19.32
CA ARG A 51 11.95 3.23 -20.75
C ARG A 51 12.56 1.87 -21.05
N ALA A 52 13.60 1.46 -20.33
CA ALA A 52 14.18 0.13 -20.46
C ALA A 52 13.16 -0.96 -20.04
N TYR A 53 12.43 -0.76 -18.95
CA TYR A 53 11.39 -1.70 -18.50
C TYR A 53 10.29 -1.92 -19.54
N LEU A 54 9.97 -0.89 -20.33
CA LEU A 54 8.96 -0.96 -21.39
C LEU A 54 9.44 -1.70 -22.64
N LYS A 55 10.75 -1.70 -22.91
CA LYS A 55 11.33 -2.39 -24.08
C LYS A 55 11.50 -3.88 -23.77
N ASP A 56 11.01 -4.74 -24.66
CA ASP A 56 11.25 -6.20 -24.57
C ASP A 56 12.70 -6.59 -24.88
N SER A 57 13.47 -5.69 -25.50
CA SER A 57 14.88 -5.93 -25.82
C SER A 57 15.83 -5.80 -24.62
N ASP A 58 15.40 -5.21 -23.51
CA ASP A 58 16.23 -5.01 -22.33
C ASP A 58 15.92 -6.06 -21.26
N ALA A 59 16.96 -6.62 -20.63
CA ALA A 59 16.82 -7.61 -19.56
C ALA A 59 16.39 -7.00 -18.22
N ARG A 60 16.41 -5.66 -18.11
CA ARG A 60 16.02 -4.94 -16.89
C ARG A 60 14.53 -5.08 -16.62
N THR A 61 14.19 -5.47 -15.39
CA THR A 61 12.80 -5.63 -14.92
C THR A 61 12.56 -4.77 -13.68
N ILE A 62 11.29 -4.39 -13.48
CA ILE A 62 10.88 -3.68 -12.28
C ILE A 62 11.08 -4.55 -11.03
N THR A 63 11.60 -3.95 -9.96
CA THR A 63 11.77 -4.62 -8.67
C THR A 63 10.50 -4.52 -7.83
N TYR A 64 10.26 -5.51 -6.95
CA TYR A 64 9.11 -5.53 -6.04
C TYR A 64 8.91 -4.21 -5.26
N GLN A 65 9.98 -3.63 -4.73
CA GLN A 65 9.92 -2.35 -3.99
C GLN A 65 9.44 -1.18 -4.86
N GLN A 66 9.86 -1.15 -6.12
CA GLN A 66 9.44 -0.11 -7.07
C GLN A 66 7.97 -0.31 -7.45
N ALA A 67 7.54 -1.56 -7.69
CA ALA A 67 6.14 -1.88 -7.94
C ALA A 67 5.24 -1.49 -6.75
N LYS A 68 5.68 -1.72 -5.51
CA LYS A 68 4.94 -1.31 -4.31
C LYS A 68 4.75 0.20 -4.22
N ARG A 69 5.78 0.98 -4.57
CA ARG A 69 5.68 2.45 -4.61
C ARG A 69 4.71 2.91 -5.70
N LEU A 70 4.71 2.25 -6.86
CA LEU A 70 3.77 2.54 -7.94
C LEU A 70 2.33 2.33 -7.49
N VAL A 71 2.04 1.19 -6.85
CA VAL A 71 0.73 0.85 -6.26
C VAL A 71 0.25 1.97 -5.35
N ASN A 72 1.11 2.42 -4.42
CA ASN A 72 0.77 3.48 -3.46
C ASN A 72 0.56 4.86 -4.10
N HIS A 73 1.32 5.19 -5.16
CA HIS A 73 1.26 6.53 -5.76
C HIS A 73 0.12 6.71 -6.77
N TYR A 74 -0.32 5.64 -7.42
CA TYR A 74 -1.28 5.71 -8.53
C TYR A 74 -2.58 4.95 -8.26
N ASN A 75 -2.82 4.53 -7.00
CA ASN A 75 -4.00 3.76 -6.59
C ASN A 75 -4.25 2.54 -7.49
N VAL A 76 -3.16 1.87 -7.88
CA VAL A 76 -3.19 0.63 -8.65
C VAL A 76 -3.43 -0.52 -7.68
N ASN A 77 -4.22 -1.51 -8.08
CA ASN A 77 -4.49 -2.67 -7.26
C ASN A 77 -3.21 -3.51 -7.05
N SER A 78 -2.83 -3.74 -5.79
CA SER A 78 -1.65 -4.56 -5.45
C SER A 78 -1.80 -6.01 -5.90
N THR A 79 -3.00 -6.59 -5.75
CA THR A 79 -3.32 -7.95 -6.19
C THR A 79 -3.18 -8.09 -7.70
N TYR A 80 -3.58 -7.07 -8.47
CA TYR A 80 -3.35 -7.07 -9.91
C TYR A 80 -1.86 -7.02 -10.25
N MET A 81 -1.11 -6.13 -9.60
CA MET A 81 0.33 -5.98 -9.89
C MET A 81 1.13 -7.25 -9.57
N PHE A 82 0.91 -7.86 -8.40
CA PHE A 82 1.71 -8.99 -7.91
C PHE A 82 1.15 -10.37 -8.25
N GLU A 83 -0.17 -10.53 -8.31
CA GLU A 83 -0.81 -11.82 -8.60
C GLU A 83 -1.45 -11.86 -10.00
N GLY A 84 -1.73 -10.71 -10.62
CA GLY A 84 -2.38 -10.64 -11.93
C GLY A 84 -3.88 -10.88 -11.88
N LYS A 85 -4.50 -10.68 -10.71
CA LYS A 85 -5.94 -10.91 -10.49
C LYS A 85 -6.66 -9.62 -10.13
N GLY A 86 -7.93 -9.52 -10.52
CA GLY A 86 -8.79 -8.38 -10.22
C GLY A 86 -8.68 -7.25 -11.24
N THR A 87 -9.15 -6.05 -10.84
CA THR A 87 -9.12 -4.83 -11.65
C THR A 87 -7.77 -4.13 -11.54
N ILE A 88 -7.41 -3.34 -12.57
CA ILE A 88 -6.14 -2.61 -12.61
C ILE A 88 -6.12 -1.47 -11.58
N PHE A 89 -7.20 -0.70 -11.52
CA PHE A 89 -7.36 0.39 -10.56
C PHE A 89 -8.34 -0.01 -9.48
N THR A 90 -8.06 0.43 -8.26
CA THR A 90 -9.05 0.45 -7.20
C THR A 90 -10.00 1.61 -7.51
N SER A 91 -11.18 1.31 -8.03
CA SER A 91 -12.27 2.27 -8.07
C SER A 91 -12.53 2.72 -6.63
N GLU A 92 -12.60 4.03 -6.40
CA GLU A 92 -12.83 4.63 -5.08
C GLU A 92 -14.22 4.28 -4.50
N GLU A 93 -15.01 3.49 -5.24
CA GLU A 93 -16.37 3.09 -4.96
C GLU A 93 -16.49 1.66 -4.36
N GLU A 94 -15.52 1.13 -3.62
CA GLU A 94 -15.76 -0.04 -2.76
C GLU A 94 -15.12 0.13 -1.36
N THR A 95 -15.86 0.90 -0.56
CA THR A 95 -16.30 0.61 0.83
C THR A 95 -15.46 -0.27 1.75
N PHE A 96 -15.17 0.31 2.93
CA PHE A 96 -15.03 -0.34 4.23
C PHE A 96 -15.75 -1.71 4.36
N SER A 97 -14.99 -2.78 4.58
CA SER A 97 -15.32 -4.02 5.34
C SER A 97 -14.20 -5.03 5.01
N SER A 98 -13.55 -5.77 5.90
CA SER A 98 -14.04 -6.45 7.10
C SER A 98 -12.87 -6.78 8.03
N ASN A 99 -13.03 -6.57 9.33
CA ASN A 99 -12.44 -7.46 10.33
C ASN A 99 -13.58 -7.95 11.23
N GLU A 100 -14.40 -8.86 10.67
CA GLU A 100 -15.49 -9.54 11.36
C GLU A 100 -14.99 -10.93 11.77
N ILE A 101 -14.99 -11.21 13.08
CA ILE A 101 -15.01 -12.58 13.60
C ILE A 101 -16.30 -12.77 14.42
N SER A 102 -17.24 -13.41 13.73
CA SER A 102 -18.43 -14.19 14.11
C SER A 102 -18.50 -14.80 15.52
N ALA A 103 -19.65 -14.64 16.19
CA ALA A 103 -20.64 -15.72 16.46
C ALA A 103 -21.67 -15.27 17.54
N GLY A 104 -22.95 -15.21 17.18
CA GLY A 104 -24.02 -14.69 18.04
C GLY A 104 -24.82 -15.74 18.84
N SER A 105 -25.50 -15.29 19.91
CA SER A 105 -26.96 -15.44 20.11
C SER A 105 -27.46 -14.64 21.34
N PRO A 106 -28.75 -14.24 21.38
CA PRO A 106 -29.24 -13.10 22.17
C PRO A 106 -30.06 -13.50 23.41
N LYS A 107 -30.19 -12.59 24.40
CA LYS A 107 -31.46 -12.20 25.07
C LYS A 107 -31.28 -11.19 26.23
N SER A 108 -32.31 -10.34 26.33
CA SER A 108 -32.79 -9.53 27.47
C SER A 108 -31.96 -8.32 27.92
N ASP A 109 -32.40 -7.16 27.41
CA ASP A 109 -32.81 -5.96 28.16
C ASP A 109 -32.15 -5.73 29.52
N ASP A 110 -31.24 -4.75 29.59
CA ASP A 110 -31.20 -3.82 30.73
C ASP A 110 -30.42 -2.54 30.36
N VAL A 111 -31.20 -1.46 30.23
CA VAL A 111 -30.95 -0.08 30.67
C VAL A 111 -29.50 0.25 31.08
N PHE A 112 -28.82 1.14 30.35
CA PHE A 112 -28.19 2.31 30.98
C PHE A 112 -27.82 3.43 30.00
N THR A 113 -28.06 4.64 30.46
CA THR A 113 -28.05 5.93 29.75
C THR A 113 -26.65 6.49 29.44
N LYS A 114 -26.56 7.22 28.31
CA LYS A 114 -25.75 8.43 28.01
C LYS A 114 -24.37 8.60 28.70
N THR A 115 -23.30 8.76 27.91
CA THR A 115 -22.53 10.03 27.73
C THR A 115 -21.12 9.80 27.13
N ASN A 116 -20.68 10.79 26.35
CA ASN A 116 -19.34 11.02 25.79
C ASN A 116 -18.16 10.75 26.75
N VAL A 117 -17.01 10.28 26.24
CA VAL A 117 -15.61 10.77 26.47
C VAL A 117 -14.58 9.79 25.83
N PRO A 118 -13.52 10.28 25.12
CA PRO A 118 -12.47 9.45 24.51
C PRO A 118 -11.42 9.00 25.55
N LYS A 119 -10.95 7.75 25.47
CA LYS A 119 -10.08 7.14 26.49
C LYS A 119 -8.72 6.71 25.93
N HIS A 120 -7.74 7.61 26.02
CA HIS A 120 -6.32 7.29 25.98
C HIS A 120 -5.99 6.32 27.13
N ARG A 121 -5.43 5.15 26.84
CA ARG A 121 -5.05 4.15 27.86
C ARG A 121 -3.52 4.05 27.93
N THR A 122 -2.93 4.60 28.99
CA THR A 122 -1.60 4.22 29.47
C THR A 122 -1.71 3.91 30.96
N ASN A 123 -1.61 2.63 31.31
CA ASN A 123 -1.54 2.18 32.70
C ASN A 123 -0.11 1.68 32.97
N ILE A 124 0.78 2.56 33.45
CA ILE A 124 2.06 2.15 34.03
C ILE A 124 1.84 2.04 35.54
N VAL A 125 2.12 0.87 36.11
CA VAL A 125 2.03 0.61 37.56
C VAL A 125 3.44 0.26 38.04
N PHE A 126 3.97 1.04 38.98
CA PHE A 126 5.26 0.76 39.62
C PHE A 126 5.04 -0.19 40.81
N SER A 127 5.76 -1.31 40.85
CA SER A 127 5.76 -2.24 41.98
C SER A 127 6.62 -1.71 43.12
N SER A 128 6.09 -1.75 44.35
CA SER A 128 6.82 -1.41 45.57
C SER A 128 7.84 -2.49 45.93
N ILE A 129 9.09 -2.09 46.18
CA ILE A 129 10.15 -2.98 46.68
C ILE A 129 10.11 -2.99 48.21
N SER A 130 9.97 -4.17 48.81
CA SER A 130 10.09 -4.39 50.25
C SER A 130 11.51 -4.82 50.58
N ALA A 131 12.23 -4.05 51.40
CA ALA A 131 13.54 -4.44 51.93
C ALA A 131 13.38 -5.08 53.31
N PHE A 132 13.87 -6.32 53.46
CA PHE A 132 14.07 -6.98 54.75
C PHE A 132 15.58 -7.03 55.02
N ALA A 133 16.03 -6.42 56.11
CA ALA A 133 17.29 -6.76 56.73
C ALA A 133 17.12 -6.61 58.25
N SER A 134 17.09 -7.76 58.92
CA SER A 134 17.15 -7.93 60.37
C SER A 134 18.53 -8.45 60.71
N SER A 135 19.18 -7.87 61.73
CA SER A 135 19.75 -8.56 62.90
C SER A 135 20.56 -7.52 63.68
N THR A 136 20.11 -7.16 64.89
CA THR A 136 20.72 -7.57 66.19
C THR A 136 22.19 -7.20 66.33
#